data_AF-A0A7H0Y507-F1
#
_entry.id   AF-A0A7H0Y507-F1
#
_cell.length_a   1.000
_cell.length_b   1.000
_cell.length_c   1.000
_cell.angle_alpha   90.00
_cell.angle_beta   90.00
_cell.angle_gamma   90.00
#
_symmetry.space_group_name_H-M   'P 1'
#
loop_
_entity.id
_entity.type
_entity.pdbx_description
1 polymer ?
#
loop_
_entity_poly.entity_id
_entity_poly.type
_entity_poly.pdbx_seq_one_letter_code
_entity_poly.pdbx_strand_id
1 'polypeptide(L)'
;MLEIIKDQDALQVKISSSNGIPFNHILDKLKMMIPKEERKWSSAKKCWLLPPKYLDQLNDLNESISSGDLSIDKEELILEIQMSGLRDIESLPRSMKERAKWAIKHLIEDTEEVEKQFSISRSEWGVFNPDDNLWYFESGRYSSSSPQEHDKSVIKRAYKNLEYARINGHRAFEFSEMMDFKFKFRQLILEKFDYECFICGVPEYIKKLNMHRVIPGKNGGEYVEENVVLVCPKHHRMVEGWSWEEINQLKANS
;
A
#
# COMPACT_ATOMS: atom_id res chain seq x y z
N MET A 1 -6.19 9.04 -12.83
CA MET A 1 -7.25 9.44 -13.76
C MET A 1 -8.57 9.01 -13.16
N LEU A 2 -9.58 9.85 -13.31
CA LEU A 2 -10.94 9.60 -12.86
C LEU A 2 -11.81 9.32 -14.07
N GLU A 3 -12.51 8.18 -14.08
CA GLU A 3 -13.61 7.92 -15.00
C GLU A 3 -14.90 8.25 -14.26
N ILE A 4 -15.58 9.33 -14.68
CA ILE A 4 -16.78 9.86 -14.03
C ILE A 4 -17.97 9.61 -14.94
N ILE A 5 -18.93 8.81 -14.49
CA ILE A 5 -20.19 8.54 -15.20
C ILE A 5 -21.32 9.16 -14.39
N LYS A 6 -22.09 10.05 -15.02
CA LYS A 6 -23.25 10.69 -14.40
C LYS A 6 -24.47 9.78 -14.52
N ASP A 7 -25.04 9.43 -13.38
CA ASP A 7 -26.35 8.78 -13.25
C ASP A 7 -27.35 9.80 -12.67
N GLN A 8 -28.66 9.52 -12.73
CA GLN A 8 -29.70 10.48 -12.31
C GLN A 8 -29.54 10.93 -10.85
N ASP A 9 -29.15 10.01 -9.97
CA ASP A 9 -29.07 10.25 -8.52
C ASP A 9 -27.64 10.21 -7.95
N ALA A 10 -26.64 9.84 -8.76
CA ALA A 10 -25.27 9.64 -8.29
C ALA A 10 -24.23 9.77 -9.41
N LEU A 11 -23.01 10.09 -9.02
CA LEU A 11 -21.82 9.98 -9.86
C LEU A 11 -21.17 8.64 -9.58
N GLN A 12 -20.88 7.88 -10.64
CA GLN A 12 -20.06 6.69 -10.56
C GLN A 12 -18.63 7.07 -10.92
N VAL A 13 -17.70 6.92 -9.97
CA VAL A 13 -16.31 7.34 -10.13
C VAL A 13 -15.38 6.15 -9.99
N LYS A 14 -14.62 5.85 -11.03
CA LYS A 14 -13.50 4.89 -10.98
C LYS A 14 -12.19 5.66 -10.94
N ILE A 15 -11.26 5.16 -10.14
CA ILE A 15 -9.95 5.76 -9.94
C ILE A 15 -8.89 4.81 -10.51
N SER A 16 -7.96 5.35 -11.29
CA SER A 16 -6.81 4.62 -11.80
C SER A 16 -5.54 5.48 -11.67
N SER A 17 -4.37 4.84 -11.60
CA SER A 17 -3.09 5.55 -11.71
C SER A 17 -2.94 6.18 -13.10
N SER A 18 -2.37 7.38 -13.20
CA SER A 18 -2.14 8.07 -14.47
C SER A 18 -1.05 9.13 -14.30
N ASN A 19 -0.32 9.44 -15.38
CA ASN A 19 0.71 10.49 -15.42
C ASN A 19 1.75 10.38 -14.27
N GLY A 20 2.13 9.16 -13.90
CA GLY A 20 3.10 8.92 -12.81
C GLY A 20 2.53 9.08 -11.40
N ILE A 21 1.27 9.48 -11.25
CA ILE A 21 0.62 9.67 -9.94
C ILE A 21 0.06 8.32 -9.44
N PRO A 22 0.46 7.86 -8.23
CA PRO A 22 -0.03 6.61 -7.64
C PRO A 22 -1.53 6.63 -7.35
N PHE A 23 -2.16 5.46 -7.42
CA PHE A 23 -3.59 5.29 -7.12
C PHE A 23 -3.97 5.81 -5.73
N ASN A 24 -3.16 5.51 -4.70
CA ASN A 24 -3.45 5.91 -3.31
C ASN A 24 -3.45 7.43 -3.15
N HIS A 25 -2.53 8.12 -3.82
CA HIS A 25 -2.44 9.56 -3.80
C HIS A 25 -3.72 10.21 -4.36
N ILE A 26 -4.19 9.72 -5.52
CA ILE A 26 -5.46 10.19 -6.13
C ILE A 26 -6.64 9.88 -5.22
N LEU A 27 -6.65 8.68 -4.61
CA LEU A 27 -7.69 8.27 -3.69
C LEU A 27 -7.72 9.17 -2.44
N ASP A 28 -6.58 9.52 -1.87
CA ASP A 28 -6.52 10.33 -0.65
C ASP A 28 -6.97 11.77 -0.91
N LYS A 29 -6.63 12.37 -2.06
CA LYS A 29 -7.21 13.67 -2.47
C LYS A 29 -8.74 13.60 -2.57
N LEU A 30 -9.29 12.55 -3.19
CA LEU A 30 -10.73 12.34 -3.24
C LEU A 30 -11.34 12.19 -1.84
N LYS A 31 -10.64 11.49 -0.93
CA LYS A 31 -11.08 11.27 0.44
C LYS A 31 -11.04 12.53 1.30
N MET A 32 -10.16 13.48 1.03
CA MET A 32 -10.12 14.79 1.69
C MET A 32 -11.24 15.71 1.19
N MET A 33 -11.54 15.62 -0.10
CA MET A 33 -12.55 16.45 -0.77
C MET A 33 -13.98 16.04 -0.44
N ILE A 34 -14.21 14.74 -0.23
CA ILE A 34 -15.55 14.18 -0.02
C ILE A 34 -15.65 13.55 1.39
N PRO A 35 -16.61 14.00 2.23
CA PRO A 35 -16.84 13.45 3.57
C PRO A 35 -17.10 11.93 3.59
N LYS A 36 -16.81 11.26 4.70
CA LYS A 36 -16.92 9.78 4.82
C LYS A 36 -18.34 9.27 4.60
N GLU A 37 -19.29 10.04 5.07
CA GLU A 37 -20.71 9.76 5.13
C GLU A 37 -21.32 9.79 3.72
N GLU A 38 -20.70 10.53 2.81
CA GLU A 38 -21.15 10.73 1.43
C GLU A 38 -20.40 9.83 0.42
N ARG A 39 -19.36 9.12 0.87
CA ARG A 39 -18.59 8.16 0.05
C ARG A 39 -19.20 6.76 0.16
N LYS A 40 -19.85 6.28 -0.89
CA LYS A 40 -20.36 4.90 -0.93
C LYS A 40 -19.59 4.07 -1.95
N TRP A 41 -19.03 2.95 -1.53
CA TRP A 41 -18.41 2.02 -2.47
C TRP A 41 -19.44 1.03 -3.03
N SER A 42 -19.49 0.87 -4.36
CA SER A 42 -20.28 -0.17 -5.02
C SER A 42 -19.39 -1.33 -5.44
N SER A 43 -19.44 -2.44 -4.69
CA SER A 43 -18.70 -3.67 -5.03
C SER A 43 -19.12 -4.25 -6.38
N ALA A 44 -20.41 -4.17 -6.73
CA ALA A 44 -20.94 -4.70 -7.99
C ALA A 44 -20.43 -3.92 -9.22
N LYS A 45 -20.37 -2.59 -9.13
CA LYS A 45 -19.92 -1.71 -10.22
C LYS A 45 -18.42 -1.39 -10.17
N LYS A 46 -17.74 -1.77 -9.07
CA LYS A 46 -16.32 -1.48 -8.78
C LYS A 46 -15.99 0.02 -8.89
N CYS A 47 -16.86 0.86 -8.32
CA CYS A 47 -16.71 2.30 -8.36
C CYS A 47 -17.24 2.96 -7.08
N TRP A 48 -16.84 4.21 -6.86
CA TRP A 48 -17.45 5.08 -5.85
C TRP A 48 -18.75 5.66 -6.38
N LEU A 49 -19.80 5.61 -5.57
CA LEU A 49 -21.07 6.28 -5.76
C LEU A 49 -21.05 7.55 -4.90
N LEU A 50 -21.05 8.70 -5.56
CA LEU A 50 -20.87 10.01 -4.93
C LEU A 50 -22.04 10.93 -5.29
N PRO A 51 -22.45 11.84 -4.40
CA PRO A 51 -23.51 12.81 -4.70
C PRO A 51 -23.18 13.70 -5.92
N PRO A 52 -24.18 14.03 -6.78
CA PRO A 52 -23.98 14.86 -7.97
C PRO A 52 -23.34 16.23 -7.72
N LYS A 53 -23.47 16.78 -6.50
CA LYS A 53 -22.88 18.06 -6.11
C LYS A 53 -21.34 18.09 -6.17
N TYR A 54 -20.68 16.93 -6.22
CA TYR A 54 -19.22 16.82 -6.29
C TYR A 54 -18.68 16.81 -7.73
N LEU A 55 -19.54 16.93 -8.75
CA LEU A 55 -19.14 16.78 -10.15
C LEU A 55 -18.03 17.75 -10.56
N ASP A 56 -18.18 19.03 -10.24
CA ASP A 56 -17.21 20.06 -10.63
C ASP A 56 -15.85 19.81 -9.96
N GLN A 57 -15.85 19.53 -8.66
CA GLN A 57 -14.63 19.23 -7.89
C GLN A 57 -13.92 17.95 -8.39
N LEU A 58 -14.68 16.95 -8.83
CA LEU A 58 -14.13 15.73 -9.42
C LEU A 58 -13.55 15.98 -10.82
N ASN A 59 -14.15 16.88 -11.61
CA ASN A 59 -13.61 17.28 -12.90
C ASN A 59 -12.31 18.08 -12.70
N ASP A 60 -12.28 19.02 -11.76
CA ASP A 60 -11.08 19.78 -11.40
C ASP A 60 -9.94 18.84 -10.98
N LEU A 61 -10.24 17.87 -10.11
CA LEU A 61 -9.26 16.86 -9.70
C LEU A 61 -8.77 16.03 -10.90
N ASN A 62 -9.65 15.67 -11.84
CA ASN A 62 -9.26 14.92 -13.03
C ASN A 62 -8.41 15.76 -14.00
N GLU A 63 -8.69 17.06 -14.10
CA GLU A 63 -7.89 18.00 -14.87
C GLU A 63 -6.50 18.15 -14.27
N SER A 64 -6.37 18.33 -12.95
CA SER A 64 -5.06 18.38 -12.27
C SER A 64 -4.24 17.09 -12.44
N ILE A 65 -4.89 15.92 -12.50
CA ILE A 65 -4.20 14.65 -12.79
C ILE A 65 -3.69 14.67 -14.24
N SER A 66 -4.49 15.20 -15.15
CA SER A 66 -4.22 15.20 -16.59
C SER A 66 -3.16 16.22 -16.99
N SER A 67 -3.14 17.40 -16.34
CA SER A 67 -2.14 18.45 -16.54
C SER A 67 -0.81 18.14 -15.87
N GLY A 68 -0.80 17.22 -14.91
CA GLY A 68 0.37 16.93 -14.09
C GLY A 68 0.57 17.90 -12.92
N ASP A 69 -0.37 18.80 -12.66
CA ASP A 69 -0.35 19.72 -11.51
C ASP A 69 -0.57 19.02 -10.17
N LEU A 70 -1.04 17.77 -10.21
CA LEU A 70 -0.98 16.83 -9.08
C LEU A 70 0.36 16.12 -8.94
N SER A 71 1.42 16.64 -9.56
CA SER A 71 2.79 16.26 -9.22
C SER A 71 2.92 16.31 -7.70
N ILE A 72 3.44 15.23 -7.12
CA ILE A 72 3.59 15.10 -5.68
C ILE A 72 4.47 16.26 -5.22
N ASP A 73 3.86 17.21 -4.52
CA ASP A 73 4.53 18.39 -3.99
C ASP A 73 5.74 17.95 -3.16
N LYS A 74 6.81 18.73 -3.14
CA LYS A 74 8.04 18.42 -2.41
C LYS A 74 7.74 18.09 -0.95
N GLU A 75 6.83 18.83 -0.32
CA GLU A 75 6.41 18.54 1.06
C GLU A 75 5.63 17.22 1.17
N GLU A 76 4.80 16.88 0.18
CA GLU A 76 4.04 15.64 0.13
C GLU A 76 4.93 14.43 -0.22
N LEU A 77 5.97 14.61 -1.04
CA LEU A 77 7.01 13.63 -1.34
C LEU A 77 7.90 13.39 -0.12
N ILE A 78 8.29 14.46 0.58
CA ILE A 78 9.04 14.36 1.84
C ILE A 78 8.19 13.63 2.87
N LEU A 79 6.91 13.96 3.01
CA LEU A 79 5.96 13.25 3.87
C LEU A 79 5.81 11.78 3.44
N GLU A 80 5.64 11.49 2.15
CA GLU A 80 5.53 10.13 1.63
C GLU A 80 6.81 9.32 1.88
N ILE A 81 8.02 9.87 1.67
CA ILE A 81 9.31 9.23 1.97
C ILE A 81 9.48 9.04 3.49
N GLN A 82 9.08 10.04 4.29
CA GLN A 82 9.07 9.96 5.74
C GLN A 82 8.10 8.88 6.23
N MET A 83 6.95 8.71 5.57
CA MET A 83 5.90 7.75 5.91
C MET A 83 6.11 6.35 5.31
N SER A 84 6.75 6.21 4.14
CA SER A 84 7.04 4.94 3.45
C SER A 84 8.32 4.29 3.96
N GLY A 85 9.28 5.11 4.41
CA GLY A 85 10.68 4.79 4.23
C GLY A 85 11.66 5.20 5.33
N LEU A 86 11.28 5.96 6.37
CA LEU A 86 12.14 6.12 7.57
C LEU A 86 12.09 4.87 8.48
N ARG A 87 12.21 3.69 7.86
CA ARG A 87 12.58 2.45 8.54
C ARG A 87 14.04 2.60 8.88
N ASP A 88 14.33 2.74 10.17
CA ASP A 88 15.63 2.59 10.83
C ASP A 88 16.80 2.34 9.85
N ILE A 89 17.17 3.35 9.06
CA ILE A 89 18.24 3.27 8.04
C ILE A 89 19.54 2.88 8.74
N GLU A 90 19.62 3.21 10.02
CA GLU A 90 20.68 2.85 10.93
C GLU A 90 20.75 1.34 11.23
N SER A 91 19.65 0.59 11.08
CA SER A 91 19.58 -0.87 11.17
C SER A 91 19.98 -1.62 9.89
N LEU A 92 20.10 -0.91 8.75
CA LEU A 92 20.49 -1.53 7.49
C LEU A 92 21.99 -1.90 7.48
N PRO A 93 22.38 -2.98 6.77
CA PRO A 93 23.78 -3.25 6.46
C PRO A 93 24.45 -2.02 5.83
N ARG A 94 25.72 -1.77 6.18
CA ARG A 94 26.45 -0.54 5.79
C ARG A 94 26.28 -0.15 4.31
N SER A 95 26.42 -1.09 3.39
CA SER A 95 26.30 -0.82 1.95
C SER A 95 24.87 -0.49 1.51
N MET A 96 23.85 -1.08 2.15
CA MET A 96 22.45 -0.72 1.90
C MET A 96 22.12 0.64 2.49
N LYS A 97 22.64 0.93 3.69
CA LYS A 97 22.49 2.21 4.37
C LYS A 97 23.08 3.36 3.55
N GLU A 98 24.27 3.18 2.99
CA GLU A 98 24.92 4.18 2.14
C GLU A 98 24.07 4.46 0.88
N ARG A 99 23.56 3.43 0.21
CA ARG A 99 22.64 3.58 -0.93
C ARG A 99 21.33 4.25 -0.57
N ALA A 100 20.71 3.85 0.56
CA ALA A 100 19.46 4.42 1.04
C ALA A 100 19.63 5.92 1.32
N LYS A 101 20.69 6.30 2.04
CA LYS A 101 21.02 7.70 2.30
C LYS A 101 21.26 8.49 1.02
N TRP A 102 21.98 7.91 0.07
CA TRP A 102 22.20 8.54 -1.23
C TRP A 102 20.89 8.75 -1.99
N ALA A 103 20.04 7.73 -2.10
CA ALA A 103 18.76 7.82 -2.79
C ALA A 103 17.84 8.85 -2.14
N ILE A 104 17.67 8.80 -0.82
CA ILE A 104 16.84 9.76 -0.08
C ILE A 104 17.34 11.19 -0.24
N LYS A 105 18.66 11.40 -0.16
CA LYS A 105 19.27 12.71 -0.39
C LYS A 105 18.87 13.26 -1.76
N HIS A 106 19.01 12.47 -2.82
CA HIS A 106 18.69 12.91 -4.19
C HIS A 106 17.20 12.93 -4.52
N LEU A 107 16.35 12.24 -3.75
CA LEU A 107 14.90 12.42 -3.82
C LEU A 107 14.51 13.81 -3.30
N ILE A 108 15.09 14.20 -2.16
CA ILE A 108 14.80 15.48 -1.47
C ILE A 108 15.47 16.67 -2.17
N GLU A 109 16.71 16.49 -2.61
CA GLU A 109 17.46 17.52 -3.32
C GLU A 109 16.95 17.64 -4.77
N ASP A 110 16.67 18.87 -5.17
CA ASP A 110 16.18 19.18 -6.50
C ASP A 110 17.35 19.28 -7.48
N THR A 111 17.95 18.13 -7.77
CA THR A 111 18.95 18.00 -8.83
C THR A 111 18.23 17.71 -10.14
N GLU A 112 18.06 18.73 -10.98
CA GLU A 112 17.37 18.67 -12.28
C GLU A 112 17.88 17.54 -13.21
N GLU A 113 19.09 17.02 -12.97
CA GLU A 113 19.74 16.01 -13.80
C GLU A 113 19.47 14.55 -13.37
N VAL A 114 18.79 14.33 -12.24
CA VAL A 114 18.66 12.98 -11.66
C VAL A 114 17.25 12.43 -11.86
N GLU A 115 17.15 11.34 -12.62
CA GLU A 115 15.86 10.70 -12.91
C GLU A 115 15.28 10.00 -11.67
N LYS A 116 14.00 10.25 -11.39
CA LYS A 116 13.27 9.75 -10.21
C LYS A 116 12.02 9.01 -10.68
N GLN A 117 11.77 7.83 -10.13
CA GLN A 117 10.61 7.02 -10.49
C GLN A 117 10.06 6.26 -9.28
N PHE A 118 8.74 6.17 -9.16
CA PHE A 118 8.08 5.38 -8.11
C PHE A 118 7.76 3.97 -8.61
N SER A 119 8.13 2.94 -7.83
CA SER A 119 7.70 1.56 -8.09
C SER A 119 6.39 1.29 -7.37
N ILE A 120 5.34 1.00 -8.14
CA ILE A 120 4.04 0.58 -7.60
C ILE A 120 4.16 -0.79 -6.94
N SER A 121 4.83 -1.74 -7.60
CA SER A 121 4.92 -3.13 -7.10
C SER A 121 5.73 -3.26 -5.81
N ARG A 122 6.66 -2.34 -5.57
CA ARG A 122 7.51 -2.33 -4.37
C ARG A 122 7.10 -1.26 -3.35
N SER A 123 6.25 -0.32 -3.76
CA SER A 123 5.82 0.83 -2.96
C SER A 123 7.01 1.60 -2.40
N GLU A 124 7.96 1.96 -3.28
CA GLU A 124 9.18 2.68 -2.94
C GLU A 124 9.64 3.57 -4.10
N TRP A 125 10.29 4.68 -3.77
CA TRP A 125 10.94 5.57 -4.73
C TRP A 125 12.32 5.05 -5.13
N GLY A 126 12.62 5.18 -6.42
CA GLY A 126 13.92 4.90 -7.03
C GLY A 126 14.52 6.15 -7.66
N VAL A 127 15.83 6.29 -7.55
CA VAL A 127 16.65 7.35 -8.11
C VAL A 127 17.70 6.73 -9.02
N PHE A 128 17.81 7.20 -10.25
CA PHE A 128 18.81 6.73 -11.19
C PHE A 128 20.17 7.39 -10.90
N ASN A 129 21.23 6.58 -10.81
CA ASN A 129 22.59 7.05 -10.76
C ASN A 129 23.25 6.91 -12.15
N PRO A 130 23.58 8.02 -12.83
CA PRO A 130 24.23 7.97 -14.15
C PRO A 130 25.66 7.42 -14.09
N ASP A 131 26.35 7.52 -12.96
CA ASP A 131 27.76 7.11 -12.84
C ASP A 131 27.95 5.59 -12.96
N ASP A 132 27.01 4.81 -12.42
CA ASP A 132 27.07 3.35 -12.41
C ASP A 132 25.91 2.67 -13.16
N ASN A 133 25.01 3.48 -13.74
CA ASN A 133 23.83 3.03 -14.49
C ASN A 133 22.90 2.12 -13.66
N LEU A 134 22.72 2.46 -12.39
CA LEU A 134 21.84 1.73 -11.46
C LEU A 134 20.74 2.62 -10.88
N TRP A 135 19.61 1.99 -10.59
CA TRP A 135 18.53 2.57 -9.79
C TRP A 135 18.76 2.26 -8.33
N TYR A 136 18.83 3.28 -7.48
CA TYR A 136 18.90 3.17 -6.03
C TYR A 136 17.57 3.52 -5.37
N PHE A 137 17.16 2.72 -4.40
CA PHE A 137 15.87 2.87 -3.73
C PHE A 137 16.04 3.39 -2.31
N GLU A 138 15.02 4.06 -1.79
CA GLU A 138 14.97 4.53 -0.39
C GLU A 138 15.15 3.40 0.64
N SER A 139 14.88 2.15 0.24
CA SER A 139 15.11 0.95 1.08
C SER A 139 16.56 0.44 1.10
N GLY A 140 17.47 1.06 0.34
CA GLY A 140 18.87 0.63 0.18
C GLY A 140 19.08 -0.50 -0.83
N ARG A 141 18.02 -0.88 -1.55
CA ARG A 141 18.08 -1.77 -2.72
C ARG A 141 18.68 -1.05 -3.91
N TYR A 142 19.07 -1.83 -4.91
CA TYR A 142 19.41 -1.31 -6.22
C TYR A 142 18.93 -2.24 -7.34
N SER A 143 18.88 -1.74 -8.56
CA SER A 143 18.43 -2.47 -9.75
C SER A 143 19.08 -1.92 -11.00
N SER A 144 19.41 -2.78 -11.96
CA SER A 144 19.80 -2.36 -13.31
C SER A 144 18.60 -1.98 -14.18
N SER A 145 17.38 -2.38 -13.77
CA SER A 145 16.14 -2.04 -14.45
C SER A 145 15.40 -0.95 -13.69
N SER A 146 14.72 -0.08 -14.44
CA SER A 146 13.95 1.01 -13.85
C SER A 146 12.74 0.51 -13.07
N PRO A 147 12.22 1.31 -12.12
CA PRO A 147 10.96 1.02 -11.45
C PRO A 147 9.83 0.64 -12.41
N GLN A 148 9.65 1.37 -13.53
CA GLN A 148 8.55 1.08 -14.46
C GLN A 148 8.80 -0.22 -15.25
N GLU A 149 10.06 -0.53 -15.59
CA GLU A 149 10.42 -1.81 -16.22
C GLU A 149 10.15 -2.99 -15.28
N HIS A 150 10.49 -2.84 -14.00
CA HIS A 150 10.20 -3.84 -12.99
C HIS A 150 8.68 -4.05 -12.83
N ASP A 151 7.92 -2.96 -12.72
CA ASP A 151 6.47 -3.02 -12.59
C ASP A 151 5.83 -3.68 -13.82
N LYS A 152 6.27 -3.35 -15.05
CA LYS A 152 5.84 -4.03 -16.27
C LYS A 152 6.12 -5.53 -16.23
N SER A 153 7.28 -5.95 -15.71
CA SER A 153 7.65 -7.35 -15.57
C SER A 153 6.78 -8.08 -14.54
N VAL A 154 6.51 -7.46 -13.39
CA VAL A 154 5.62 -7.97 -12.35
C VAL A 154 4.20 -8.13 -12.89
N ILE A 155 3.68 -7.11 -13.59
CA ILE A 155 2.36 -7.13 -14.22
C ILE A 155 2.29 -8.25 -15.27
N LYS A 156 3.29 -8.35 -16.16
CA LYS A 156 3.35 -9.40 -17.19
C LYS A 156 3.40 -10.80 -16.56
N ARG A 157 4.15 -10.98 -15.47
CA ARG A 157 4.18 -12.24 -14.71
C ARG A 157 2.84 -12.52 -14.04
N ALA A 158 2.17 -11.51 -13.49
CA ALA A 158 0.83 -11.65 -12.93
C ALA A 158 -0.18 -12.08 -14.00
N TYR A 159 -0.17 -11.45 -15.18
CA TYR A 159 -1.00 -11.86 -16.33
C TYR A 159 -0.69 -13.27 -16.79
N LYS A 160 0.59 -13.66 -16.92
CA LYS A 160 0.98 -15.02 -17.28
C LYS A 160 0.51 -16.03 -16.23
N ASN A 161 0.61 -15.71 -14.94
CA ASN A 161 0.11 -16.56 -13.86
C ASN A 161 -1.43 -16.65 -13.88
N LEU A 162 -2.12 -15.55 -14.19
CA LEU A 162 -3.57 -15.53 -14.40
C LEU A 162 -3.98 -16.37 -15.60
N GLU A 163 -3.19 -16.36 -16.68
CA GLU A 163 -3.43 -17.17 -17.89
C GLU A 163 -3.17 -18.67 -17.64
N TYR A 164 -2.10 -19.01 -16.92
CA TYR A 164 -1.89 -20.37 -16.40
C TYR A 164 -3.03 -20.81 -15.49
N ALA A 165 -3.53 -19.91 -14.65
CA ALA A 165 -4.65 -20.20 -13.78
C ALA A 165 -5.95 -20.37 -14.59
N ARG A 166 -6.15 -19.57 -15.63
CA ARG A 166 -7.30 -19.62 -16.57
C ARG A 166 -7.33 -20.95 -17.34
N ILE A 167 -6.18 -21.44 -17.80
CA ILE A 167 -6.06 -22.76 -18.45
C ILE A 167 -6.38 -23.90 -17.45
N ASN A 168 -6.13 -23.70 -16.16
CA ASN A 168 -6.41 -24.66 -15.09
C ASN A 168 -7.76 -24.45 -14.38
N GLY A 169 -8.68 -23.67 -14.98
CA GLY A 169 -10.14 -23.67 -14.80
C GLY A 169 -10.70 -23.30 -13.43
N HIS A 170 -10.36 -24.05 -12.38
CA HIS A 170 -11.00 -23.92 -11.06
C HIS A 170 -10.21 -23.06 -10.06
N ARG A 171 -8.87 -22.99 -10.17
CA ARG A 171 -8.04 -22.33 -9.15
C ARG A 171 -7.84 -20.82 -9.34
N ALA A 172 -8.09 -20.25 -10.52
CA ALA A 172 -7.84 -18.83 -10.80
C ALA A 172 -8.83 -17.89 -10.12
N PHE A 173 -10.11 -18.26 -10.17
CA PHE A 173 -11.21 -17.51 -9.58
C PHE A 173 -11.08 -17.55 -8.05
N GLU A 174 -10.89 -18.76 -7.49
CA GLU A 174 -10.63 -18.96 -6.06
C GLU A 174 -9.38 -18.21 -5.58
N PHE A 175 -8.31 -18.14 -6.38
CA PHE A 175 -7.07 -17.43 -5.99
C PHE A 175 -7.22 -15.91 -6.04
N SER A 176 -7.94 -15.38 -7.03
CA SER A 176 -8.25 -13.94 -7.11
C SER A 176 -9.18 -13.52 -5.97
N GLU A 177 -10.24 -14.29 -5.71
CA GLU A 177 -11.14 -14.03 -4.58
C GLU A 177 -10.42 -14.22 -3.24
N MET A 178 -9.53 -15.21 -3.11
CA MET A 178 -8.71 -15.40 -1.91
C MET A 178 -7.75 -14.23 -1.68
N MET A 179 -7.13 -13.67 -2.72
CA MET A 179 -6.24 -12.51 -2.61
C MET A 179 -7.01 -11.24 -2.23
N ASP A 180 -8.15 -11.00 -2.87
CA ASP A 180 -9.05 -9.89 -2.52
C ASP A 180 -9.60 -10.05 -1.10
N PHE A 181 -9.98 -11.27 -0.70
CA PHE A 181 -10.44 -11.60 0.64
C PHE A 181 -9.33 -11.37 1.67
N LYS A 182 -8.12 -11.88 1.44
CA LYS A 182 -6.98 -11.67 2.35
C LYS A 182 -6.62 -10.19 2.49
N PHE A 183 -6.70 -9.42 1.40
CA PHE A 183 -6.46 -7.99 1.43
C PHE A 183 -7.53 -7.24 2.22
N LYS A 184 -8.82 -7.47 1.90
CA LYS A 184 -9.96 -6.85 2.61
C LYS A 184 -10.00 -7.24 4.08
N PHE A 185 -9.78 -8.52 4.37
CA PHE A 185 -9.74 -9.06 5.72
C PHE A 185 -8.57 -8.45 6.50
N ARG A 186 -7.38 -8.32 5.90
CA ARG A 186 -6.27 -7.62 6.54
C ARG A 186 -6.63 -6.16 6.87
N GLN A 187 -7.23 -5.42 5.94
CA GLN A 187 -7.64 -4.04 6.20
C GLN A 187 -8.65 -3.94 7.34
N LEU A 188 -9.65 -4.82 7.36
CA LEU A 188 -10.64 -4.89 8.44
C LEU A 188 -9.99 -5.15 9.81
N ILE A 189 -9.01 -6.06 9.87
CA ILE A 189 -8.26 -6.33 11.11
C ILE A 189 -7.38 -5.13 11.50
N LEU A 190 -6.75 -4.45 10.54
CA LEU A 190 -5.98 -3.24 10.82
C LEU A 190 -6.86 -2.15 11.44
N GLU A 191 -8.02 -1.88 10.85
CA GLU A 191 -8.98 -0.89 11.36
C GLU A 191 -9.52 -1.27 12.75
N LYS A 192 -9.84 -2.55 12.98
CA LYS A 192 -10.33 -3.06 14.28
C LYS A 192 -9.38 -2.77 15.44
N PHE A 193 -8.07 -2.88 15.21
CA PHE A 193 -7.05 -2.70 16.23
C PHE A 193 -6.45 -1.30 16.22
N ASP A 194 -7.09 -0.33 15.55
CA ASP A 194 -6.58 1.05 15.35
C ASP A 194 -5.13 1.08 14.85
N TYR A 195 -4.82 0.14 13.97
CA TYR A 195 -3.46 -0.04 13.47
C TYR A 195 -2.44 -0.33 14.57
N GLU A 196 -2.81 -0.83 15.75
CA GLU A 196 -1.89 -1.08 16.87
C GLU A 196 -1.60 -2.55 17.12
N CYS A 197 -0.40 -2.82 17.67
CA CYS A 197 -0.11 -4.12 18.22
C CYS A 197 -1.01 -4.38 19.44
N PHE A 198 -1.83 -5.43 19.38
CA PHE A 198 -2.72 -5.87 20.46
C PHE A 198 -2.04 -5.98 21.83
N ILE A 199 -0.76 -6.37 21.85
CA ILE A 199 0.00 -6.61 23.09
C ILE A 199 0.61 -5.33 23.66
N CYS A 200 1.25 -4.50 22.83
CA CYS A 200 2.00 -3.34 23.32
C CYS A 200 1.43 -1.98 22.92
N GLY A 201 0.28 -1.94 22.23
CA GLY A 201 -0.37 -0.70 21.79
C GLY A 201 0.47 0.14 20.81
N VAL A 202 1.53 -0.42 20.23
CA VAL A 202 2.40 0.35 19.33
C VAL A 202 1.83 0.31 17.91
N PRO A 203 1.55 1.48 17.29
CA PRO A 203 0.91 1.58 15.97
C PRO A 203 1.77 1.11 14.78
N GLU A 204 1.09 0.81 13.67
CA GLU A 204 1.60 0.14 12.45
C GLU A 204 2.69 0.98 11.79
N TYR A 205 2.62 2.30 11.90
CA TYR A 205 3.63 3.21 11.34
C TYR A 205 5.01 3.01 11.96
N ILE A 206 5.10 2.51 13.20
CA ILE A 206 6.37 2.21 13.88
C ILE A 206 6.83 0.77 13.58
N LYS A 207 5.91 -0.17 13.33
CA LYS A 207 6.22 -1.61 13.20
C LYS A 207 5.28 -2.31 12.20
N LYS A 208 5.83 -3.03 11.22
CA LYS A 208 5.06 -3.90 10.28
C LYS A 208 4.23 -4.95 11.04
N LEU A 209 2.93 -4.73 11.19
CA LEU A 209 2.06 -5.61 11.98
C LEU A 209 1.67 -6.89 11.22
N ASN A 210 1.63 -8.00 11.95
CA ASN A 210 1.29 -9.34 11.47
C ASN A 210 -0.07 -9.74 12.03
N MET A 211 -0.87 -10.43 11.21
CA MET A 211 -2.10 -11.08 11.67
C MET A 211 -1.74 -12.42 12.27
N HIS A 212 -1.85 -12.51 13.59
CA HIS A 212 -1.61 -13.74 14.35
C HIS A 212 -2.93 -14.42 14.68
N ARG A 213 -3.00 -15.74 14.48
CA ARG A 213 -4.16 -16.53 14.87
C ARG A 213 -4.02 -16.97 16.32
N VAL A 214 -5.02 -16.66 17.13
CA VAL A 214 -5.09 -17.04 18.55
C VAL A 214 -5.21 -18.55 18.68
N ILE A 215 -6.13 -19.15 17.93
CA ILE A 215 -6.24 -20.59 17.75
C ILE A 215 -5.41 -20.94 16.50
N PRO A 216 -4.33 -21.72 16.62
CA PRO A 216 -3.53 -22.12 15.46
C PRO A 216 -4.32 -23.00 14.49
N GLY A 217 -3.96 -22.96 13.21
CA GLY A 217 -4.60 -23.80 12.19
C GLY A 217 -4.49 -25.30 12.46
N LYS A 218 -3.41 -25.77 13.09
CA LYS A 218 -3.26 -27.17 13.53
C LYS A 218 -4.31 -27.63 14.54
N ASN A 219 -4.96 -26.67 15.22
CA ASN A 219 -6.02 -26.89 16.20
C ASN A 219 -7.39 -26.49 15.66
N GLY A 220 -7.54 -26.35 14.32
CA GLY A 220 -8.79 -25.95 13.68
C GLY A 220 -9.05 -24.43 13.63
N GLY A 221 -8.04 -23.61 13.93
CA GLY A 221 -8.21 -22.16 13.93
C GLY A 221 -8.20 -21.51 12.54
N GLU A 222 -9.31 -20.86 12.20
CA GLU A 222 -9.54 -20.17 10.93
C GLU A 222 -9.14 -18.68 10.97
N TYR A 223 -9.00 -18.06 9.81
CA TYR A 223 -8.82 -16.60 9.68
C TYR A 223 -10.18 -15.90 9.72
N VAL A 224 -10.75 -15.83 10.93
CA VAL A 224 -11.97 -15.08 11.24
C VAL A 224 -11.65 -13.96 12.23
N GLU A 225 -12.50 -12.93 12.27
CA GLU A 225 -12.22 -11.69 12.99
C GLU A 225 -12.02 -11.88 14.50
N GLU A 226 -12.68 -12.90 15.06
CA GLU A 226 -12.65 -13.29 16.46
C GLU A 226 -11.39 -14.08 16.82
N ASN A 227 -10.74 -14.71 15.83
CA ASN A 227 -9.59 -15.59 16.03
C ASN A 227 -8.26 -14.95 15.62
N VAL A 228 -8.27 -13.67 15.21
CA VAL A 228 -7.08 -12.97 14.71
C VAL A 228 -6.81 -11.73 15.54
N VAL A 229 -5.55 -11.60 15.96
CA VAL A 229 -5.02 -10.38 16.59
C VAL A 229 -3.89 -9.79 15.76
N LEU A 230 -3.74 -8.48 15.87
CA LEU A 230 -2.71 -7.74 15.17
C LEU A 230 -1.48 -7.57 16.09
N VAL A 231 -0.29 -8.03 15.66
CA VAL A 231 0.90 -8.02 16.52
C VAL A 231 2.16 -7.57 15.78
N CYS A 232 3.05 -6.83 16.44
CA CYS A 232 4.31 -6.40 15.83
C CYS A 232 5.28 -7.59 15.64
N PRO A 233 6.33 -7.46 14.80
CA PRO A 233 7.24 -8.57 14.51
C PRO A 233 7.99 -9.14 15.72
N LYS A 234 8.13 -8.33 16.79
CA LYS A 234 8.67 -8.78 18.07
C LYS A 234 7.68 -9.72 18.75
N HIS A 235 6.47 -9.24 19.03
CA HIS A 235 5.46 -10.04 19.72
C HIS A 235 4.97 -11.23 18.88
N HIS A 236 4.91 -11.10 17.55
CA HIS A 236 4.57 -12.21 16.66
C HIS A 236 5.51 -13.42 16.83
N ARG A 237 6.82 -13.17 17.01
CA ARG A 237 7.81 -14.23 17.29
C ARG A 237 7.72 -14.76 18.71
N MET A 238 7.30 -13.93 19.66
CA MET A 238 7.19 -14.32 21.07
C MET A 238 5.98 -15.22 21.32
N VAL A 239 4.83 -14.89 20.73
CA VAL A 239 3.56 -15.57 20.97
C VAL A 239 3.29 -16.72 20.02
N GLU A 240 4.24 -17.05 19.16
CA GLU A 240 4.12 -18.19 18.25
C GLU A 240 3.97 -19.49 19.05
N GLY A 241 2.78 -20.08 18.99
CA GLY A 241 2.45 -21.32 19.70
C GLY A 241 1.93 -21.15 21.13
N TRP A 242 1.72 -19.92 21.59
CA TRP A 242 1.13 -19.62 22.90
C TRP A 242 -0.40 -19.74 22.87
N SER A 243 -1.01 -19.99 24.03
CA SER A 243 -2.47 -19.97 24.22
C SER A 243 -3.00 -18.53 24.32
N TRP A 244 -4.31 -18.38 24.19
CA TRP A 244 -4.97 -17.08 24.35
C TRP A 244 -4.76 -16.48 25.75
N GLU A 245 -4.76 -17.32 26.78
CA GLU A 245 -4.52 -16.91 28.17
C GLU A 245 -3.12 -16.34 28.34
N GLU A 246 -2.10 -17.01 27.77
CA GLU A 246 -0.70 -16.56 27.81
C GLU A 246 -0.51 -15.23 27.06
N ILE A 247 -1.17 -15.08 25.90
CA ILE A 247 -1.16 -13.83 25.12
C ILE A 247 -1.81 -12.67 25.91
N ASN A 248 -2.94 -12.92 26.57
CA ASN A 248 -3.61 -11.89 27.38
C ASN A 248 -2.81 -11.51 28.63
N GLN A 249 -2.16 -12.48 29.28
CA GLN A 249 -1.26 -12.20 30.39
C GLN A 249 -0.08 -11.33 29.95
N LEU A 250 0.49 -11.59 28.76
CA LEU A 250 1.56 -10.76 28.22
C LEU A 250 1.08 -9.32 27.96
N LYS A 251 -0.12 -9.15 27.40
CA LYS A 251 -0.73 -7.84 27.20
C LYS A 251 -0.94 -7.10 28.52
N ALA A 252 -1.45 -7.76 29.56
CA ALA A 252 -1.71 -7.15 30.85
C ALA A 252 -0.43 -6.66 31.58
N ASN A 253 0.73 -7.21 31.20
CA ASN A 253 2.04 -6.90 31.78
C ASN A 253 2.91 -6.00 30.88
N SER A 254 2.40 -5.56 29.72
CA SER A 254 3.11 -4.72 28.75
C SER A 254 2.71 -3.25 28.87
#